data_AF-A0A8D2DB62-F1
#
_entry.id   AF-A0A8D2DB62-F1
#
_cell.length_a   1.000
_cell.length_b   1.000
_cell.length_c   1.000
_cell.angle_alpha   90.00
_cell.angle_beta   90.00
_cell.angle_gamma   90.00
#
_symmetry.space_group_name_H-M   'P 1'
#
loop_
_entity.id
_entity.type
_entity.pdbx_description
1 polymer ?
#
loop_
_entity_poly.entity_id
_entity_poly.type
_entity_poly.pdbx_seq_one_letter_code
_entity_poly.pdbx_strand_id
1 'polypeptide(L)'
;PELLPKGSKEEQRDYVFYLAVGNYRLKEYEKAQKYVRGLLQTEPQNNQAKELEWLIDKAMKKDGLVGMAIVGGMALGVAGLAGLIGLAVSKSKS
;
A
#
# COMPACT_ATOMS: atom_id res chain seq x y z
N PRO A 1 10.45 20.23 -15.63
CA PRO A 1 10.22 21.29 -14.62
C PRO A 1 10.99 20.94 -13.34
N GLU A 2 12.21 21.46 -13.24
CA GLU A 2 13.08 21.29 -12.08
C GLU A 2 12.62 22.30 -11.02
N LEU A 3 11.74 21.84 -10.12
CA LEU A 3 10.98 22.66 -9.18
C LEU A 3 11.75 23.04 -7.91
N LEU A 4 13.06 22.79 -7.85
CA LEU A 4 13.85 23.08 -6.65
C LEU A 4 14.85 24.22 -6.95
N PRO A 5 14.55 25.46 -6.52
CA PRO A 5 15.57 26.50 -6.47
C PRO A 5 16.70 26.06 -5.53
N LYS A 6 17.92 26.57 -5.75
CA LYS A 6 19.15 26.21 -5.02
C LYS A 6 19.07 26.60 -3.53
N GLY A 7 18.28 25.86 -2.75
CA GLY A 7 18.39 25.82 -1.29
C GLY A 7 19.64 25.04 -0.89
N SER A 8 20.06 25.21 0.37
CA SER A 8 21.14 24.42 0.95
C SER A 8 20.81 22.92 0.91
N LYS A 9 21.81 22.05 1.04
CA LYS A 9 21.59 20.59 1.01
C LYS A 9 20.62 20.15 2.11
N GLU A 10 20.63 20.84 3.25
CA GLU A 10 19.71 20.62 4.36
C GLU A 10 18.27 20.98 3.99
N GLU A 11 18.04 22.12 3.32
CA GLU A 11 16.71 22.52 2.88
C GLU A 11 16.15 21.55 1.83
N GLN A 12 16.99 21.12 0.87
CA GLN A 12 16.59 20.13 -0.14
C GLN A 12 16.15 18.82 0.49
N ARG A 13 16.87 18.38 1.52
CA ARG A 13 16.51 17.18 2.29
C ARG A 13 15.14 17.32 2.96
N ASP A 14 14.92 18.45 3.64
CA ASP A 14 13.67 18.69 4.35
C ASP A 14 12.49 18.77 3.37
N TYR A 15 12.68 19.38 2.18
CA TYR A 15 11.69 19.36 1.12
C TYR A 15 11.36 17.95 0.62
N VAL A 16 12.37 17.10 0.43
CA VAL A 16 12.17 15.69 0.02
C VAL A 16 11.36 14.93 1.07
N PHE A 17 11.63 15.16 2.36
CA PHE A 17 10.85 14.56 3.44
C PHE A 17 9.38 15.01 3.39
N TYR A 18 9.11 16.32 3.24
CA TYR A 18 7.75 16.83 3.13
C TYR A 18 7.02 16.38 1.86
N LEU A 19 7.73 16.23 0.74
CA LEU A 19 7.17 15.61 -0.47
C LEU A 19 6.74 14.17 -0.20
N ALA A 20 7.55 13.37 0.50
CA ALA A 20 7.17 12.01 0.89
C ALA A 20 5.90 12.00 1.76
N VAL A 21 5.83 12.88 2.77
CA VAL A 21 4.64 13.02 3.64
C VAL A 21 3.39 13.43 2.84
N GLY A 22 3.52 14.41 1.94
CA GLY A 22 2.43 14.87 1.09
C GLY A 22 1.88 13.76 0.20
N ASN A 23 2.75 13.04 -0.49
CA ASN A 23 2.38 11.91 -1.34
C ASN A 23 1.73 10.76 -0.52
N TYR A 24 2.26 10.47 0.68
CA TYR A 24 1.67 9.48 1.59
C TYR A 24 0.22 9.84 1.97
N ARG A 25 -0.03 11.11 2.33
CA ARG A 25 -1.38 11.59 2.68
C ARG A 25 -2.35 11.57 1.51
N LEU A 26 -1.86 11.76 0.27
CA LEU A 26 -2.63 11.63 -0.97
C LEU A 26 -2.81 10.18 -1.41
N LYS A 27 -2.28 9.21 -0.65
CA LYS A 27 -2.24 7.77 -0.99
C LYS A 27 -1.45 7.44 -2.26
N GLU A 28 -0.59 8.35 -2.71
CA GLU A 28 0.38 8.11 -3.78
C GLU A 28 1.61 7.37 -3.21
N TYR A 29 1.38 6.16 -2.69
CA TYR A 29 2.35 5.45 -1.87
C TYR A 29 3.67 5.13 -2.60
N GLU A 30 3.63 4.79 -3.89
CA GLU A 30 4.84 4.52 -4.67
C GLU A 30 5.75 5.75 -4.78
N LYS A 31 5.16 6.93 -5.01
CA LYS A 31 5.91 8.19 -5.06
C LYS A 31 6.48 8.52 -3.68
N ALA A 32 5.67 8.37 -2.63
CA ALA A 32 6.12 8.57 -1.25
C ALA A 32 7.31 7.65 -0.89
N GLN A 33 7.24 6.37 -1.27
CA GLN A 33 8.29 5.38 -1.05
C GLN A 33 9.58 5.75 -1.81
N LYS A 34 9.45 6.24 -3.05
CA LYS A 34 10.61 6.70 -3.83
C LYS A 34 11.34 7.87 -3.14
N TYR A 35 10.60 8.87 -2.66
CA TYR A 35 11.20 10.02 -1.97
C TYR A 35 11.88 9.62 -0.66
N VAL A 36 11.20 8.83 0.19
CA VAL A 36 11.75 8.44 1.49
C VAL A 36 12.96 7.52 1.35
N ARG A 37 12.99 6.61 0.37
CA ARG A 37 14.16 5.77 0.09
C ARG A 37 15.34 6.57 -0.45
N GLY A 38 15.09 7.55 -1.32
CA GLY A 38 16.13 8.48 -1.77
C GLY A 38 16.76 9.24 -0.61
N LEU A 39 15.94 9.67 0.35
CA LEU A 39 16.41 10.30 1.59
C LEU A 39 17.21 9.33 2.48
N LEU A 40 16.79 8.07 2.61
CA LEU A 40 17.53 7.08 3.40
C LEU A 40 18.85 6.63 2.76
N GLN A 41 19.01 6.76 1.44
CA GLN A 41 20.28 6.52 0.77
C GLN A 41 21.33 7.56 1.15
N THR A 42 20.92 8.81 1.39
CA THR A 42 21.82 9.89 1.82
C THR A 42 21.96 9.94 3.34
N GLU A 43 20.89 9.65 4.08
CA GLU A 43 20.86 9.67 5.54
C GLU A 43 20.31 8.35 6.14
N PRO A 44 21.11 7.27 6.11
CA PRO A 44 20.65 5.94 6.56
C PRO A 44 20.37 5.87 8.07
N GLN A 45 20.77 6.88 8.85
CA GLN A 45 20.49 6.98 10.29
C GLN A 45 19.27 7.86 10.62
N ASN A 46 18.59 8.40 9.61
CA ASN A 46 17.42 9.25 9.82
C ASN A 46 16.21 8.41 10.28
N ASN A 47 15.94 8.43 11.58
CA ASN A 47 14.86 7.64 12.18
C ASN A 47 13.47 8.10 11.72
N GLN A 48 13.28 9.39 11.43
CA GLN A 48 12.00 9.92 10.94
C GLN A 48 11.67 9.37 9.55
N ALA A 49 12.68 9.31 8.66
CA ALA A 49 12.52 8.73 7.34
C ALA A 49 12.24 7.21 7.40
N LYS A 50 12.90 6.48 8.31
CA LYS A 50 12.62 5.04 8.53
C LYS A 50 11.20 4.78 9.02
N GLU A 51 10.73 5.60 9.96
CA GLU A 51 9.36 5.49 10.47
C GLU A 51 8.34 5.77 9.36
N LEU A 52 8.58 6.79 8.54
CA LEU A 52 7.73 7.11 7.39
C LEU A 52 7.73 5.98 6.34
N GLU A 53 8.88 5.38 6.03
CA GLU A 53 8.95 4.22 5.13
C GLU A 53 8.11 3.05 5.67
N TRP A 54 8.21 2.74 6.96
CA TRP A 54 7.41 1.70 7.59
C TRP A 54 5.90 1.99 7.54
N LEU A 55 5.49 3.24 7.77
CA LEU A 55 4.10 3.66 7.66
C LEU A 55 3.56 3.52 6.23
N ILE A 56 4.36 3.91 5.22
CA ILE A 56 4.01 3.75 3.81
C ILE A 56 3.81 2.27 3.46
N ASP A 57 4.76 1.42 3.81
CA ASP A 57 4.68 -0.03 3.54
C ASP A 57 3.46 -0.68 4.21
N LYS A 58 3.13 -0.26 5.44
CA LYS A 58 1.95 -0.73 6.16
C LYS A 58 0.66 -0.28 5.47
N ALA A 59 0.60 0.96 5.00
CA ALA A 59 -0.56 1.49 4.30
C ALA A 59 -0.78 0.80 2.94
N MET A 60 0.28 0.59 2.16
CA MET A 60 0.21 -0.14 0.89
C MET A 60 -0.35 -1.55 1.06
N LYS A 61 0.14 -2.30 2.05
CA LYS A 61 -0.37 -3.65 2.34
C LYS A 61 -1.85 -3.62 2.74
N LYS A 62 -2.23 -2.69 3.62
CA LYS A 62 -3.62 -2.56 4.09
C LYS A 62 -4.57 -2.24 2.93
N ASP A 63 -4.26 -1.22 2.14
CA ASP A 63 -5.13 -0.77 1.05
C ASP A 63 -5.18 -1.80 -0.08
N GLY A 64 -4.07 -2.49 -0.37
CA GLY A 64 -4.03 -3.61 -1.32
C GLY A 64 -4.90 -4.80 -0.88
N LEU A 65 -4.87 -5.16 0.41
CA LEU A 65 -5.74 -6.22 0.96
C LEU A 65 -7.22 -5.86 0.91
N VAL A 66 -7.58 -4.60 1.20
CA VAL A 66 -8.96 -4.12 1.09
C VAL A 66 -9.48 -4.22 -0.35
N GLY A 67 -8.66 -3.83 -1.34
CA GLY A 67 -9.01 -3.99 -2.75
C GLY A 67 -9.22 -5.46 -3.16
N MET A 68 -8.35 -6.36 -2.71
CA MET A 68 -8.47 -7.79 -3.02
C MET A 68 -9.71 -8.43 -2.38
N ALA A 69 -10.07 -8.04 -1.15
CA ALA A 69 -11.27 -8.53 -0.48
C ALA A 69 -12.57 -8.10 -1.20
N ILE A 70 -12.61 -6.88 -1.73
CA ILE A 70 -13.76 -6.38 -2.50
C ILE A 70 -13.92 -7.18 -3.80
N VAL A 71 -12.83 -7.45 -4.51
CA VAL A 71 -12.87 -8.24 -5.76
C VAL A 71 -13.15 -9.72 -5.49
N GLY A 72 -12.61 -10.29 -4.41
CA GLY A 72 -12.78 -11.70 -4.05
C GLY A 72 -14.12 -12.05 -3.39
N GLY A 73 -14.78 -11.09 -2.74
CA GLY A 73 -16.02 -11.31 -1.98
C GLY A 73 -17.25 -11.69 -2.81
N MET A 74 -17.24 -11.41 -4.12
CA MET A 74 -18.37 -11.75 -5.00
C MET A 74 -18.31 -13.20 -5.52
N ALA A 75 -17.14 -13.85 -5.51
CA ALA A 75 -16.97 -15.20 -6.09
C ALA A 75 -17.47 -16.33 -5.17
N LEU A 76 -17.51 -16.13 -3.85
CA LEU A 76 -17.91 -17.16 -2.89
C LEU A 76 -19.41 -17.19 -2.58
N GLY A 77 -20.18 -16.18 -2.99
CA GLY A 77 -21.61 -16.07 -2.69
C GLY A 77 -22.53 -16.99 -3.50
N VAL A 78 -22.09 -17.46 -4.68
CA VAL A 78 -22.93 -18.28 -5.57
C VAL A 78 -22.65 -19.78 -5.42
N ALA A 79 -21.42 -20.18 -5.06
CA ALA A 79 -21.07 -21.58 -4.87
C ALA A 79 -21.57 -22.17 -3.53
N GLY A 80 -21.76 -21.34 -2.50
CA GLY A 80 -22.14 -21.80 -1.16
C GLY A 80 -23.56 -22.42 -1.07
N LEU A 81 -24.50 -21.97 -1.91
CA LEU A 81 -25.88 -22.52 -1.92
C LEU A 81 -26.04 -23.71 -2.87
N ALA A 82 -25.30 -23.76 -3.97
CA ALA A 82 -25.34 -24.90 -4.90
C ALA A 82 -24.68 -26.17 -4.29
N GLY A 83 -23.64 -26.00 -3.47
CA GLY A 83 -22.94 -27.12 -2.82
C GLY A 83 -23.77 -27.85 -1.76
N LEU A 84 -24.70 -27.17 -1.10
CA LEU A 84 -25.59 -27.80 -0.10
C LEU A 84 -26.76 -28.55 -0.73
N ILE A 85 -27.24 -28.11 -1.91
CA ILE A 85 -28.31 -28.80 -2.64
C ILE A 85 -27.76 -30.03 -3.39
N GLY A 86 -26.53 -29.97 -3.91
CA GLY A 86 -25.90 -31.08 -4.64
C GLY A 86 -25.53 -32.29 -3.79
N LEU A 87 -25.26 -32.13 -2.49
CA LEU A 87 -24.88 -33.24 -1.61
C LEU A 87 -26.08 -34.08 -1.13
N ALA A 88 -27.31 -33.56 -1.24
CA ALA A 88 -28.52 -34.25 -0.80
C ALA A 88 -29.07 -35.27 -1.82
N VAL A 89 -28.58 -35.28 -3.08
CA VAL A 89 -29.11 -36.11 -4.18
C VAL A 89 -28.10 -37.16 -4.65
N SER A 90 -27.54 -37.98 -3.74
CA SER A 90 -26.67 -39.10 -4.16
C SER A 90 -26.89 -40.42 -3.41
N LYS A 91 -28.07 -40.64 -2.81
CA LYS A 91 -28.36 -41.93 -2.16
C LYS A 91 -29.75 -42.49 -2.45
N SER A 92 -29.98 -42.88 -3.70
CA SER A 92 -30.92 -43.95 -4.12
C SER A 92 -30.65 -44.24 -5.59
N LYS A 93 -30.20 -45.41 -6.05
CA LYS A 93 -30.84 -46.72 -5.96
C LYS A 93 -29.79 -47.82 -6.13
N SER A 94 -29.90 -48.85 -5.31
CA SER A 94 -29.59 -50.24 -5.69
C SER A 94 -30.78 -50.82 -6.46
#